data_AF-A0AAW2Y8E3-F1
#
_entry.id   AF-A0AAW2Y8E3-F1
#
_cell.length_a   1.000
_cell.length_b   1.000
_cell.length_c   1.000
_cell.angle_alpha   90.00
_cell.angle_beta   90.00
_cell.angle_gamma   90.00
#
_symmetry.space_group_name_H-M   'P 1'
#
loop_
_entity.id
_entity.type
_entity.pdbx_description
1 polymer ?
#
loop_
_entity_poly.entity_id
_entity_poly.type
_entity_poly.pdbx_seq_one_letter_code
_entity_poly.pdbx_strand_id
1 'polypeptide(L)' 'MAIKMDNANFSMHEVLVDNGSSTDIIFMEVLRKMGLEDANLNPVQMPLVDFWGSEVTSLGTIDLPISMGDEPK' A
#
# COMPACT_ATOMS: atom_id res chain seq x y z
N MET A 1 14.21 -4.30 0.81
CA MET A 1 13.94 -5.31 1.86
C MET A 1 12.49 -5.74 1.71
N ALA A 2 12.16 -7.02 1.89
CA ALA A 2 10.77 -7.48 1.85
C ALA A 2 10.33 -7.90 3.25
N ILE A 3 9.17 -7.42 3.69
CA ILE A 3 8.60 -7.77 5.00
C ILE A 3 7.20 -8.34 4.86
N LYS A 4 6.80 -9.12 5.85
CA LYS A 4 5.43 -9.63 5.96
C LYS A 4 4.59 -8.59 6.71
N MET A 5 3.37 -8.38 6.23
CA MET A 5 2.45 -7.39 6.78
C MET A 5 1.06 -8.00 6.90
N ASP A 6 0.41 -7.80 8.04
CA ASP A 6 -0.92 -8.34 8.30
C ASP A 6 -1.94 -7.19 8.40
N ASN A 7 -3.09 -7.38 7.75
CA ASN A 7 -4.22 -6.45 7.73
C ASN A 7 -5.51 -7.23 7.95
N ALA A 8 -6.19 -7.03 9.09
CA ALA A 8 -7.56 -7.48 9.34
C ALA A 8 -7.96 -8.85 8.72
N ASN A 9 -7.12 -9.88 8.91
CA ASN A 9 -7.23 -11.28 8.43
C ASN A 9 -6.58 -11.63 7.08
N PHE A 10 -5.93 -10.68 6.40
CA PHE A 10 -5.14 -10.92 5.20
C PHE A 10 -3.65 -10.73 5.46
N SER A 11 -2.86 -11.68 4.96
CA SER A 11 -1.41 -11.69 5.12
C SER A 11 -0.74 -11.37 3.79
N MET A 12 -0.05 -10.24 3.73
CA MET A 12 0.78 -9.86 2.59
C MET A 12 2.19 -10.40 2.79
N HIS A 13 2.63 -11.27 1.87
CA HIS A 13 3.93 -11.92 1.95
C HIS A 13 5.07 -11.10 1.32
N GLU A 14 4.74 -10.14 0.44
CA GLU A 14 5.72 -9.37 -0.32
C GLU A 14 5.42 -7.87 -0.20
N VAL A 15 5.92 -7.24 0.85
CA VAL A 15 5.92 -5.77 0.97
C VAL A 15 7.31 -5.25 0.64
N LEU A 16 7.44 -4.47 -0.43
CA LEU A 16 8.70 -3.80 -0.77
C LEU A 16 8.92 -2.61 0.17
N VAL A 17 10.00 -2.65 0.94
CA VAL A 17 10.46 -1.50 1.76
C VAL A 17 11.39 -0.66 0.91
N ASP A 18 10.92 0.54 0.54
CA ASP A 18 11.67 1.58 -0.15
C ASP A 18 11.81 2.82 0.75
N ASN A 19 13.01 3.00 1.31
CA ASN A 19 13.32 4.14 2.17
C ASN A 19 13.48 5.47 1.40
N GLY A 20 13.51 5.43 0.07
CA GLY A 20 13.53 6.62 -0.79
C GLY A 20 12.14 7.13 -1.14
N SER A 21 11.09 6.35 -0.87
CA SER A 21 9.71 6.75 -1.12
C SER A 21 9.16 7.62 0.01
N SER A 22 8.34 8.61 -0.33
CA SER A 22 7.61 9.46 0.62
C SER A 22 6.19 8.97 0.90
N THR A 23 5.76 7.88 0.27
CA THR A 23 4.39 7.36 0.31
C THR A 23 4.37 5.85 0.16
N ASP A 24 3.44 5.22 0.89
CA ASP A 24 3.12 3.80 0.74
C ASP A 24 2.17 3.59 -0.45
N ILE A 25 2.46 2.61 -1.29
CA ILE A 25 1.67 2.29 -2.49
C ILE A 25 1.17 0.87 -2.40
N ILE A 26 -0.12 0.68 -2.67
CA ILE A 26 -0.74 -0.63 -2.79
C ILE A 26 -1.41 -0.77 -4.16
N PHE A 27 -1.18 -1.90 -4.83
CA PHE A 27 -1.83 -2.19 -6.10
C PHE A 27 -3.27 -2.63 -5.89
N MET A 28 -4.16 -2.22 -6.80
CA MET A 28 -5.58 -2.62 -6.78
C MET A 28 -5.78 -4.14 -6.78
N GLU A 29 -4.86 -4.90 -7.40
CA GLU A 29 -4.91 -6.37 -7.37
C GLU A 29 -4.73 -6.92 -5.94
N VAL A 30 -3.93 -6.27 -5.10
CA VAL A 30 -3.76 -6.67 -3.69
C VAL A 30 -5.02 -6.35 -2.90
N LEU A 31 -5.66 -5.18 -3.14
CA LEU A 31 -6.98 -4.85 -2.56
C LEU A 31 -8.05 -5.89 -2.93
N ARG A 32 -8.08 -6.35 -4.19
CA ARG A 32 -8.97 -7.44 -4.62
C ARG A 32 -8.67 -8.76 -3.90
N LYS A 33 -7.41 -9.12 -3.72
CA LYS A 33 -7.03 -10.34 -2.98
C LYS A 33 -7.40 -10.26 -1.50
N MET A 34 -7.48 -9.05 -0.95
CA MET A 34 -7.97 -8.79 0.41
C MET A 34 -9.50 -8.82 0.55
N GLY A 35 -10.27 -8.87 -0.54
CA GLY A 35 -11.73 -8.70 -0.48
C GLY A 35 -12.17 -7.25 -0.27
N LEU A 36 -11.30 -6.28 -0.59
CA LEU A 36 -11.53 -4.84 -0.46
C LEU A 36 -11.73 -4.16 -1.82
N GLU A 37 -12.13 -4.91 -2.84
CA GLU A 37 -12.37 -4.39 -4.19
C GLU A 37 -13.47 -3.33 -4.26
N ASP A 38 -14.44 -3.40 -3.36
CA ASP A 38 -15.57 -2.48 -3.25
C ASP A 38 -15.32 -1.36 -2.24
N ALA A 39 -14.10 -1.27 -1.68
CA ALA A 39 -13.76 -0.20 -0.75
C ALA A 39 -13.80 1.16 -1.48
N ASN A 40 -14.50 2.12 -0.88
CA ASN A 40 -14.55 3.48 -1.41
C ASN A 40 -13.17 4.12 -1.27
N LEU A 41 -12.51 4.37 -2.39
CA LEU A 41 -11.27 5.13 -2.43
C LEU A 41 -11.58 6.61 -2.29
N ASN A 42 -10.78 7.30 -1.47
CA ASN A 42 -10.81 8.75 -1.40
C ASN A 42 -10.17 9.32 -2.68
N PRO A 43 -10.76 10.37 -3.29
CA PRO A 43 -10.21 10.95 -4.50
C PRO A 43 -8.86 11.62 -4.23
N VAL A 44 -7.90 11.41 -5.12
CA VAL A 44 -6.60 12.10 -5.12
C VAL A 44 -6.59 13.16 -6.23
N GLN A 45 -6.10 14.36 -5.89
CA GLN A 45 -5.99 15.47 -6.84
C GLN A 45 -4.56 15.67 -7.37
N MET A 46 -3.55 15.12 -6.69
CA MET A 46 -2.15 15.30 -7.04
C MET A 46 -1.52 13.97 -7.50
N PRO A 47 -0.77 13.94 -8.61
CA PRO A 47 -0.07 12.74 -9.04
C PRO A 47 1.07 12.40 -8.07
N LEU A 48 1.46 11.12 -8.07
CA LEU A 48 2.73 10.69 -7.52
C LEU A 48 3.82 11.02 -8.54
N VAL A 49 4.91 11.61 -8.06
CA VAL A 49 6.03 12.03 -8.90
C VAL A 49 7.26 11.22 -8.51
N ASP A 50 7.87 10.56 -9.50
CA ASP A 50 9.12 9.84 -9.28
C ASP A 50 10.33 10.79 -9.23
N PHE A 51 11.50 10.23 -8.94
CA PHE A 51 12.74 11.01 -8.85
C PHE A 51 13.14 11.72 -10.16
N TRP A 52 12.69 11.20 -11.30
CA TRP A 52 12.96 11.73 -12.64
C TRP A 52 11.89 12.71 -13.13
N GLY A 53 10.86 12.98 -12.31
CA GLY A 53 9.74 13.85 -12.65
C GLY A 53 8.64 13.17 -13.46
N SER A 54 8.68 11.84 -13.61
CA SER A 54 7.57 11.09 -14.21
C SER A 54 6.39 11.09 -13.24
N GLU A 55 5.19 11.31 -13.78
CA GLU A 55 3.96 11.38 -13.00
C GLU A 55 3.10 10.14 -13.20
N VAL A 56 2.52 9.65 -12.11
CA VAL A 56 1.50 8.60 -12.12
C VAL A 56 0.32 9.03 -11.26
N THR A 57 -0.88 9.04 -11.83
CA THR A 57 -2.11 9.28 -11.07
C THR A 57 -2.56 7.98 -10.40
N SER A 58 -2.69 8.00 -9.07
CA SER A 58 -3.26 6.86 -8.33
C SER A 58 -4.78 6.78 -8.55
N LEU A 59 -5.37 5.61 -8.30
CA LEU A 59 -6.83 5.44 -8.32
C LEU A 59 -7.52 6.18 -7.17
N GLY A 60 -6.78 6.49 -6.11
CA GLY A 60 -7.26 7.15 -4.90
C GLY A 60 -6.40 6.78 -3.70
N THR A 61 -6.89 7.09 -2.50
CA THR A 61 -6.27 6.69 -1.23
C THR A 61 -7.24 5.90 -0.36
N ILE A 62 -6.70 5.05 0.50
CA ILE A 62 -7.45 4.24 1.44
C ILE A 62 -6.67 4.14 2.76
N ASP A 63 -7.39 4.24 3.87
CA ASP A 63 -6.82 4.01 5.19
C ASP A 63 -6.89 2.52 5.51
N LEU A 64 -5.73 1.89 5.71
CA LEU A 64 -5.63 0.47 5.99
C LEU A 64 -5.06 0.25 7.40
N PRO A 65 -5.71 -0.56 8.25
CA PRO A 65 -5.12 -0.95 9.54
C PRO A 65 -4.00 -1.97 9.29
N ILE A 66 -2.76 -1.58 9.57
CA ILE A 66 -1.58 -2.38 9.29
C ILE A 66 -0.84 -2.69 10.59
N SER A 67 -0.45 -3.95 10.77
CA SER A 67 0.48 -4.39 11.82
C SER A 67 1.75 -4.99 11.21
N MET A 68 2.91 -4.65 11.79
CA MET A 68 4.22 -5.12 11.35
C MET A 68 4.93 -5.88 12.48
N GLY A 69 5.22 -7.16 12.25
CA GLY A 69 5.96 -8.03 13.17
C GLY A 69 5.14 -8.60 14.33
N ASP A 70 5.70 -9.64 14.95
CA ASP A 70 5.41 -10.07 16.32
C ASP A 70 6.57 -9.61 17.21
N GLU A 71 6.31 -9.29 18.48
CA GLU A 71 7.35 -8.91 19.45
C GLU A 71 8.45 -9.99 19.52
N PRO A 72 9.75 -9.64 19.42
CA PRO A 72 10.80 -10.64 19.54
C PRO A 72 10.76 -11.26 20.94
N LYS A 73 10.74 -12.59 21.01
CA LYS A 73 10.87 -13.35 22.27
C LYS A 73 12.27 -13.23 22.86
#